data_AF-A0A538GBE5-F1
#
_entry.id   AF-A0A538GBE5-F1
#
_cell.length_a   1.000
_cell.length_b   1.000
_cell.length_c   1.000
_cell.angle_alpha   90.00
_cell.angle_beta   90.00
_cell.angle_gamma   90.00
#
_symmetry.space_group_name_H-M   'P 1'
#
loop_
_entity.id
_entity.type
_entity.pdbx_description
1 polymer ?
#
loop_
_entity_poly.entity_id
_entity_poly.type
_entity_poly.pdbx_seq_one_letter_code
_entity_poly.pdbx_strand_id
1 'polypeptide(L)'
;LNATGRDRLAEILRGHGLDPVGPSRGNFLFADVGGGRELFERLQREGVIVRPLDGFGAPEAIRVTVGTPEENEFFSVGLGHVLSGVS
;
A
#
# COMPACT_ATOMS: atom_id res chain seq x y z
N LEU A 1 -14.61 -1.57 -12.30
CA LEU A 1 -13.22 -1.22 -11.92
C LEU A 1 -13.06 -0.94 -10.43
N ASN A 2 -13.75 0.04 -9.83
CA ASN A 2 -13.41 0.51 -8.47
C ASN A 2 -13.68 -0.49 -7.33
N ALA A 3 -14.73 -1.32 -7.39
CA ALA A 3 -14.96 -2.34 -6.37
C ALA A 3 -13.92 -3.46 -6.47
N THR A 4 -13.86 -4.13 -7.63
CA THR A 4 -12.91 -5.22 -7.92
C THR A 4 -11.44 -4.84 -7.69
N GLY A 5 -11.02 -3.63 -8.09
CA GLY A 5 -9.65 -3.18 -7.88
C GLY A 5 -9.32 -2.91 -6.41
N ARG A 6 -10.30 -2.44 -5.61
CA ARG A 6 -10.12 -2.34 -4.16
C ARG A 6 -10.05 -3.69 -3.49
N ASP A 7 -10.87 -4.63 -3.92
CA ASP A 7 -10.85 -5.99 -3.38
C ASP A 7 -9.47 -6.62 -3.63
N ARG A 8 -8.94 -6.49 -4.86
CA ARG A 8 -7.59 -6.97 -5.19
C ARG A 8 -6.50 -6.28 -4.35
N LEU A 9 -6.57 -4.96 -4.22
CA LEU A 9 -5.60 -4.22 -3.40
C LEU A 9 -5.68 -4.61 -1.92
N ALA A 10 -6.89 -4.86 -1.40
CA ALA A 10 -7.09 -5.33 -0.04
C ALA A 10 -6.55 -6.75 0.16
N GLU A 11 -6.72 -7.65 -0.82
CA GLU A 11 -6.12 -8.99 -0.81
C GLU A 11 -4.60 -8.92 -0.77
N ILE A 12 -3.98 -8.06 -1.59
CA ILE A 12 -2.53 -7.88 -1.61
C ILE A 12 -2.03 -7.41 -0.24
N LEU A 13 -2.63 -6.35 0.31
CA LEU A 13 -2.25 -5.84 1.63
C LEU A 13 -2.37 -6.91 2.71
N ARG A 14 -3.48 -7.64 2.76
CA ARG A 14 -3.69 -8.73 3.72
C ARG A 14 -2.73 -9.90 3.52
N GLY A 15 -2.40 -10.22 2.28
CA GLY A 15 -1.39 -11.25 1.95
C GLY A 15 -0.01 -10.92 2.51
N HIS A 16 0.28 -9.64 2.73
CA HIS A 16 1.50 -9.13 3.35
C HIS A 16 1.34 -8.81 4.85
N GLY A 17 0.24 -9.24 5.48
CA GLY A 17 -0.03 -9.02 6.90
C GLY A 17 -0.47 -7.60 7.26
N LEU A 18 -0.88 -6.79 6.28
CA LEU A 18 -1.37 -5.43 6.47
C LEU A 18 -2.89 -5.39 6.34
N ASP A 19 -3.58 -4.92 7.38
CA ASP A 19 -5.02 -4.79 7.37
C ASP A 19 -5.46 -3.38 6.92
N PRO A 20 -6.16 -3.26 5.77
CA PRO A 20 -6.63 -1.95 5.33
C PRO A 20 -7.78 -1.43 6.19
N VAL A 21 -7.74 -0.14 6.51
CA VAL A 21 -8.70 0.54 7.40
C VAL A 21 -10.03 0.82 6.68
N GLY A 22 -11.09 0.22 7.20
CA GLY A 22 -12.49 0.58 6.94
C GLY A 22 -12.98 0.41 5.49
N PRO A 23 -14.27 0.68 5.24
CA PRO A 23 -14.80 0.69 3.88
C PRO A 23 -14.34 1.98 3.18
N SER A 24 -13.39 1.88 2.26
CA SER A 24 -13.09 2.99 1.37
C SER A 24 -14.19 3.19 0.34
N ARG A 25 -14.60 4.44 0.11
CA ARG A 25 -15.53 4.84 -0.97
C ARG A 25 -14.81 5.47 -2.16
N GLY A 26 -13.50 5.71 -2.05
CA GLY A 26 -12.64 6.24 -3.12
C GLY A 26 -11.93 5.15 -3.92
N ASN A 27 -10.98 5.55 -4.77
CA ASN A 27 -10.07 4.68 -5.51
C ASN A 27 -8.75 4.44 -4.73
N PHE A 28 -8.82 4.28 -3.41
CA PHE A 28 -7.64 4.08 -2.57
C PHE A 28 -7.98 3.28 -1.31
N LEU A 29 -6.99 2.68 -0.68
CA LEU A 29 -7.07 2.09 0.66
C LEU A 29 -6.04 2.75 1.59
N PHE A 30 -6.35 2.72 2.87
CA PHE A 30 -5.44 3.13 3.94
C PHE A 30 -4.96 1.88 4.66
N ALA A 31 -3.68 1.82 5.02
CA ALA A 31 -3.14 0.73 5.84
C ALA A 31 -2.21 1.32 6.89
N ASP A 32 -2.35 0.85 8.13
CA ASP A 32 -1.33 1.04 9.16
C ASP A 32 -0.17 0.09 8.86
N VAL A 33 1.04 0.63 8.86
CA VAL A 33 2.27 -0.09 8.50
C VAL A 33 3.37 0.10 9.55
N GLY A 34 3.06 0.72 10.69
CA GLY A 34 4.03 0.97 11.78
C GLY A 34 5.19 1.91 11.41
N GLY A 35 5.08 2.65 10.30
CA GLY A 35 6.16 3.51 9.79
C GLY A 35 5.92 3.97 8.36
N GLY A 36 4.89 4.77 8.12
CA GLY A 36 4.42 5.10 6.76
C GLY A 36 5.45 5.83 5.91
N ARG A 37 6.21 6.75 6.50
CA ARG A 37 7.30 7.48 5.80
C ARG A 37 8.44 6.55 5.40
N GLU A 38 8.87 5.67 6.29
CA GLU A 38 9.95 4.72 6.03
C GLU A 38 9.56 3.74 4.92
N LEU A 39 8.36 3.15 5.02
CA LEU A 39 7.87 2.22 4.00
C LEU A 39 7.76 2.91 2.64
N PHE A 40 7.28 4.16 2.60
CA PHE A 40 7.25 4.96 1.37
C PHE A 40 8.64 5.11 0.73
N GLU A 41 9.66 5.46 1.51
CA GLU A 41 11.02 5.64 0.98
C GLU A 41 11.61 4.34 0.43
N ARG A 42 11.33 3.21 1.10
CA ARG A 42 11.78 1.88 0.66
C ARG A 42 11.08 1.45 -0.63
N LEU A 43 9.76 1.59 -0.71
CA LEU A 43 8.98 1.31 -1.92
C LEU A 43 9.37 2.24 -3.09
N GLN A 44 9.67 3.51 -2.82
CA GLN A 44 10.10 4.45 -3.84
C GLN A 44 11.39 3.99 -4.54
N ARG A 45 12.31 3.34 -3.82
CA ARG A 45 13.54 2.76 -4.42
C ARG A 45 13.23 1.57 -5.33
N GLU A 46 12.17 0.82 -5.05
CA GLU A 46 11.63 -0.24 -5.90
C GLU A 46 10.78 0.31 -7.08
N GLY A 47 10.68 1.64 -7.23
CA GLY A 47 9.84 2.27 -8.26
C GLY A 47 8.35 2.31 -7.91
N VAL A 48 7.97 1.91 -6.70
CA VAL A 48 6.58 1.87 -6.21
C VAL A 48 6.27 3.15 -5.42
N ILE A 49 5.27 3.92 -5.85
CA ILE A 49 4.89 5.16 -5.19
C ILE A 49 3.59 4.99 -4.40
N VAL A 50 3.70 5.14 -3.07
CA VAL A 50 2.56 5.26 -2.14
C VAL A 50 2.55 6.65 -1.50
N ARG A 51 1.47 7.02 -0.79
CA ARG A 51 1.41 8.30 -0.09
C ARG A 51 1.51 8.08 1.43
N PRO A 52 2.58 8.52 2.10
CA PRO A 52 2.62 8.54 3.57
C PRO A 52 1.66 9.60 4.11
N LEU A 53 1.11 9.36 5.30
CA LEU A 53 0.08 10.20 5.93
C LEU A 53 0.57 10.98 7.16
N ASP A 54 1.89 11.09 7.32
CA ASP A 54 2.52 11.91 8.37
C ASP A 54 2.07 13.37 8.31
N GLY A 55 1.95 13.96 7.12
CA GLY A 55 1.41 15.31 6.93
C GLY A 55 -0.08 15.49 7.28
N PHE A 56 -0.79 14.39 7.57
CA PHE A 56 -2.19 14.35 7.99
C PHE A 56 -2.38 13.85 9.42
N GLY A 57 -1.29 13.72 10.20
CA GLY A 57 -1.35 13.26 11.60
C GLY A 57 -1.45 11.75 11.78
N ALA A 58 -1.20 10.95 10.73
CA ALA A 58 -1.17 9.49 10.79
C ALA A 58 0.20 8.96 10.30
N PRO A 59 1.28 9.17 11.07
CA PRO A 59 2.65 8.83 10.65
C PRO A 59 2.87 7.33 10.40
N GLU A 60 2.10 6.48 11.08
CA GLU A 60 2.19 5.03 10.95
C GLU A 60 1.53 4.50 9.68
N ALA A 61 0.77 5.32 8.96
CA ALA A 61 -0.10 4.87 7.87
C ALA A 61 0.34 5.36 6.48
N ILE A 62 -0.04 4.57 5.48
CA ILE A 62 0.03 4.94 4.07
C ILE A 62 -1.36 4.93 3.42
N ARG A 63 -1.48 5.68 2.32
CA ARG A 63 -2.58 5.57 1.37
C ARG A 63 -2.05 5.00 0.06
N VAL A 64 -2.68 3.91 -0.40
CA VAL A 64 -2.39 3.28 -1.68
C VAL A 64 -3.56 3.49 -2.62
N THR A 65 -3.30 4.04 -3.81
CA THR A 65 -4.31 4.20 -4.85
C THR A 65 -4.51 2.86 -5.57
N VAL A 66 -5.75 2.55 -5.94
CA VAL A 66 -6.08 1.38 -6.76
C VAL A 66 -5.55 1.61 -8.17
N GLY A 67 -4.60 0.78 -8.59
CA GLY A 67 -4.04 0.78 -9.94
C GLY A 67 -4.72 -0.22 -10.88
N THR A 68 -4.17 -0.35 -12.08
CA THR A 68 -4.47 -1.45 -13.01
C THR A 68 -4.04 -2.79 -12.40
N PRO A 69 -4.48 -3.94 -12.96
CA PRO A 69 -3.99 -5.25 -12.51
C PRO A 69 -2.45 -5.35 -12.48
N GLU A 70 -1.79 -4.84 -13.50
CA GLU A 70 -0.32 -4.84 -13.62
C GLU A 70 0.34 -3.96 -12.56
N GLU A 71 -0.21 -2.77 -12.30
CA GLU A 71 0.26 -1.88 -11.24
C GLU A 71 0.06 -2.48 -9.85
N ASN A 72 -1.06 -3.18 -9.61
CA ASN A 72 -1.33 -3.86 -8.35
C ASN A 72 -0.37 -5.03 -8.13
N GLU A 73 -0.07 -5.82 -9.15
CA GLU A 73 0.94 -6.88 -9.05
C GLU A 73 2.35 -6.32 -8.84
N PHE A 74 2.72 -5.24 -9.54
CA PHE A 74 3.98 -4.55 -9.33
C PHE A 74 4.12 -4.04 -7.89
N PHE A 75 3.05 -3.44 -7.36
CA PHE A 75 2.96 -3.05 -5.95
C PHE A 75 3.13 -4.26 -5.01
N SER A 76 2.45 -5.38 -5.29
CA SER A 76 2.53 -6.60 -4.47
C SER A 76 3.96 -7.15 -4.37
N VAL A 77 4.67 -7.19 -5.50
CA VAL A 77 6.06 -7.65 -5.56
C VAL A 77 6.99 -6.71 -4.80
N GLY A 78 6.92 -5.40 -5.07
CA GLY A 78 7.75 -4.41 -4.38
C GLY A 78 7.49 -4.36 -2.87
N LEU A 79 6.23 -4.51 -2.45
CA LEU A 79 5.88 -4.64 -1.04
C LEU A 79 6.49 -5.89 -0.40
N GLY A 80 6.46 -7.04 -1.09
CA GLY A 80 7.12 -8.26 -0.62
C GLY A 80 8.63 -8.12 -0.46
N HIS A 81 9.32 -7.50 -1.42
CA HIS A 81 10.77 -7.23 -1.32
C HIS A 81 11.08 -6.37 -0.10
N VAL A 82 10.33 -5.27 0.05
CA VAL A 82 10.55 -4.35 1.17
C VAL A 82 10.24 -5.02 2.51
N LEU A 83 9.13 -5.74 2.67
CA LEU A 83 8.78 -6.34 3.97
C LEU A 83 9.66 -7.53 4.36
N SER A 84 10.21 -8.27 3.39
CA SER A 84 11.13 -9.40 3.66
C SER A 84 12.55 -8.97 4.03
N GLY A 85 12.88 -7.68 3.92
CA GLY A 85 14.23 -7.16 4.21
C GLY A 85 15.29 -7.61 3.21
N VAL A 86 14.88 -8.20 2.08
CA VAL A 86 15.76 -8.53 0.96
C VAL A 86 15.87 -7.29 0.09
N SER A 87 16.99 -6.58 0.21
CA SER A 87 17.40 -5.46 -0.66
C SER A 87 18.52 -5.90 -1.59
#